data_AF-A0A5T1TU17-F1
#
_entry.id   AF-A0A5T1TU17-F1
#
_cell.length_a   1.000
_cell.length_b   1.000
_cell.length_c   1.000
_cell.angle_alpha   90.00
_cell.angle_beta   90.00
_cell.angle_gamma   90.00
#
_symmetry.space_group_name_H-M   'P 1'
#
loop_
_entity.id
_entity.type
_entity.pdbx_description
1 polymer ?
#
loop_
_entity_poly.entity_id
_entity_poly.type
_entity_poly.pdbx_seq_one_letter_code
_entity_poly.pdbx_strand_id
1 'polypeptide(L)'
;AKFISYENSIKNNGFSLLNLNPTLSYKIAADIVLDAYDSGADFMVVKEEKDFYLFDTCAKKLMQTSGREFEDFYILSRFEFLALIEGIQAPSLKNHTLKVSLI
;
A
#
# COMPACT_ATOMS: atom_id res chain seq x y z
N ALA A 1 6.38 8.76 -13.87
CA ALA A 1 6.51 7.56 -13.03
C ALA A 1 7.06 6.41 -13.87
N LYS A 2 7.88 5.53 -13.29
CA LYS A 2 8.38 4.31 -13.93
C LYS A 2 7.75 3.10 -13.22
N PHE A 3 7.34 2.08 -13.96
CA PHE A 3 6.86 0.85 -13.36
C PHE A 3 8.03 0.02 -12.82
N ILE A 4 7.92 -0.39 -11.57
CA ILE A 4 8.83 -1.33 -10.92
C ILE A 4 8.13 -2.68 -10.84
N SER A 5 8.79 -3.73 -11.34
CA SER A 5 8.30 -5.10 -11.23
C SER A 5 8.76 -5.69 -9.90
N TYR A 6 7.87 -6.41 -9.24
CA TYR A 6 8.14 -7.15 -7.99
C TYR A 6 7.41 -8.50 -8.03
N GLU A 7 7.88 -9.50 -7.29
CA GLU A 7 7.43 -10.89 -7.39
C GLU A 7 5.93 -11.06 -7.06
N ASN A 8 5.47 -10.32 -6.06
CA ASN A 8 4.16 -10.45 -5.47
C ASN A 8 3.09 -9.59 -6.18
N SER A 9 3.39 -8.96 -7.31
CA SER A 9 2.53 -7.97 -7.96
C SER A 9 1.19 -8.49 -8.49
N ILE A 10 1.06 -9.80 -8.66
CA ILE A 10 -0.16 -10.48 -9.12
C ILE A 10 -0.79 -11.37 -8.05
N LYS A 11 -0.21 -11.44 -6.84
CA LYS A 11 -0.73 -12.30 -5.76
C LYS A 11 -1.97 -11.68 -5.13
N ASN A 12 -2.82 -12.53 -4.56
CA ASN A 12 -3.98 -12.08 -3.79
C ASN A 12 -3.49 -11.39 -2.51
N ASN A 13 -4.08 -10.24 -2.17
CA ASN A 13 -3.67 -9.45 -1.00
C ASN A 13 -4.07 -10.05 0.35
N GLY A 14 -4.84 -11.13 0.37
CA GLY A 14 -5.27 -11.80 1.58
C GLY A 14 -6.54 -11.20 2.19
N PHE A 15 -7.16 -10.19 1.59
CA PHE A 15 -8.34 -9.50 2.16
C PHE A 15 -9.50 -10.46 2.51
N SER A 16 -9.72 -11.51 1.71
CA SER A 16 -10.76 -12.51 1.98
C SER A 16 -10.53 -13.29 3.28
N LEU A 17 -9.29 -13.34 3.77
CA LEU A 17 -8.92 -14.00 5.02
C LEU A 17 -9.02 -13.06 6.21
N LEU A 18 -9.25 -11.76 6.02
CA LEU A 18 -9.21 -10.77 7.10
C LEU A 18 -10.16 -11.11 8.26
N ASN A 19 -11.37 -11.62 7.95
CA ASN A 19 -12.35 -12.01 8.96
C ASN A 19 -12.13 -13.42 9.54
N LEU A 20 -11.41 -14.29 8.82
CA LEU A 20 -11.22 -15.70 9.21
C LEU A 20 -9.90 -15.90 9.96
N ASN A 21 -8.84 -15.29 9.46
CA ASN A 21 -7.49 -15.32 10.02
C ASN A 21 -6.78 -13.98 9.72
N PRO A 22 -7.02 -12.94 10.55
CA PRO A 22 -6.45 -11.62 10.36
C PRO A 22 -4.92 -11.64 10.29
N THR A 23 -4.27 -12.44 11.13
CA THR A 23 -2.80 -12.55 11.17
C THR A 23 -2.24 -13.03 9.84
N LEU A 24 -2.85 -14.06 9.23
CA LEU A 24 -2.43 -14.55 7.92
C LEU A 24 -2.70 -13.50 6.82
N SER A 25 -3.86 -12.83 6.88
CA SER A 25 -4.17 -11.73 5.96
C SER A 25 -3.12 -10.61 6.03
N TYR A 26 -2.73 -10.20 7.24
CA TYR A 26 -1.72 -9.15 7.42
C TYR A 26 -0.34 -9.60 6.98
N LYS A 27 0.04 -10.87 7.19
CA LYS A 27 1.32 -11.39 6.67
C LYS A 27 1.39 -11.32 5.14
N ILE A 28 0.36 -11.83 4.46
CA ILE A 28 0.30 -11.80 2.99
C ILE A 28 0.38 -10.36 2.48
N ALA A 29 -0.39 -9.45 3.09
CA ALA A 29 -0.39 -8.05 2.69
C ALA A 29 0.96 -7.36 2.95
N ALA A 30 1.58 -7.64 4.11
CA ALA A 30 2.91 -7.10 4.43
C ALA A 30 3.96 -7.59 3.45
N ASP A 31 3.96 -8.88 3.09
CA ASP A 31 4.92 -9.46 2.13
C ASP A 31 4.81 -8.80 0.74
N ILE A 32 3.60 -8.41 0.32
CA ILE A 32 3.39 -7.69 -0.95
C ILE A 32 3.97 -6.28 -0.88
N VAL A 33 3.67 -5.54 0.19
CA VAL A 33 4.14 -4.16 0.38
C VAL A 33 5.66 -4.12 0.51
N LEU A 34 6.23 -5.02 1.30
CA LEU A 34 7.67 -5.13 1.52
C LEU A 34 8.42 -5.54 0.25
N ASP A 35 7.87 -6.44 -0.57
CA ASP A 35 8.47 -6.81 -1.85
C ASP A 35 8.52 -5.62 -2.82
N ALA A 36 7.46 -4.81 -2.88
CA ALA A 36 7.47 -3.57 -3.65
C ALA A 36 8.50 -2.55 -3.11
N TYR A 37 8.55 -2.39 -1.79
CA TYR A 37 9.51 -1.52 -1.11
C TYR A 37 10.97 -1.94 -1.36
N ASP A 38 11.29 -3.21 -1.13
CA ASP A 38 12.63 -3.78 -1.30
C ASP A 38 13.05 -3.80 -2.78
N SER A 39 12.09 -3.81 -3.71
CA SER A 39 12.33 -3.66 -5.15
C SER A 39 12.65 -2.21 -5.56
N GLY A 40 12.66 -1.26 -4.62
CA GLY A 40 13.00 0.14 -4.86
C GLY A 40 11.84 0.95 -5.45
N ALA A 41 10.59 0.55 -5.20
CA ALA A 41 9.46 1.41 -5.49
C ALA A 41 9.41 2.58 -4.49
N ASP A 42 9.01 3.76 -4.96
CA ASP A 42 8.76 4.92 -4.08
C ASP A 42 7.36 4.86 -3.43
N PHE A 43 6.39 4.30 -4.15
CA PHE A 43 5.00 4.14 -3.71
C PHE A 43 4.28 3.05 -4.51
N MET A 44 3.13 2.60 -3.99
CA MET A 44 2.23 1.71 -4.72
C MET A 44 0.97 2.45 -5.19
N VAL A 45 0.44 2.05 -6.34
CA VAL A 45 -0.88 2.50 -6.81
C VAL A 45 -1.83 1.32 -6.81
N VAL A 46 -2.94 1.45 -6.09
CA VAL A 46 -3.98 0.43 -6.01
C VAL A 46 -5.24 0.86 -6.74
N LYS A 47 -5.97 -0.13 -7.27
CA LYS A 47 -7.22 0.09 -8.00
C LYS A 47 -8.44 0.01 -7.07
N GLU A 48 -8.50 -1.04 -6.26
CA GLU A 48 -9.69 -1.37 -5.49
C GLU A 48 -9.57 -0.82 -4.06
N GLU A 49 -10.68 -0.33 -3.49
CA GLU A 49 -10.70 0.26 -2.14
C GLU A 49 -10.27 -0.73 -1.06
N LYS A 50 -10.60 -2.02 -1.23
CA LYS A 50 -10.19 -3.09 -0.30
C LYS A 50 -8.67 -3.24 -0.22
N ASP A 51 -7.98 -3.02 -1.34
CA ASP A 51 -6.52 -3.13 -1.42
C ASP A 51 -5.89 -1.93 -0.71
N PHE A 52 -6.45 -0.74 -0.96
CA PHE A 52 -6.08 0.48 -0.25
C PHE A 52 -6.25 0.34 1.26
N TYR A 53 -7.41 -0.14 1.71
CA TYR A 53 -7.69 -0.35 3.13
C TYR A 53 -6.67 -1.29 3.79
N LEU A 54 -6.29 -2.37 3.10
CA LEU A 54 -5.38 -3.34 3.67
C LEU A 54 -3.93 -2.82 3.71
N PHE A 55 -3.50 -2.10 2.68
CA PHE A 55 -2.11 -1.63 2.59
C PHE A 55 -1.85 -0.30 3.30
N ASP A 56 -2.77 0.68 3.23
CA ASP A 56 -2.64 1.96 3.92
C ASP A 56 -3.30 1.90 5.32
N THR A 57 -4.61 1.69 5.38
CA THR A 57 -5.35 1.81 6.65
C THR A 57 -4.90 0.80 7.70
N CYS A 58 -4.47 -0.39 7.28
CA CYS A 58 -3.93 -1.42 8.17
C CYS A 58 -2.39 -1.41 8.28
N ALA A 59 -1.67 -0.44 7.72
CA ALA A 59 -0.20 -0.44 7.64
C ALA A 59 0.50 -0.69 8.99
N LYS A 60 0.02 -0.07 10.07
CA LYS A 60 0.57 -0.30 11.42
C LYS A 60 0.51 -1.77 11.86
N LYS A 61 -0.56 -2.47 11.50
CA LYS A 61 -0.71 -3.90 11.79
C LYS A 61 0.19 -4.74 10.89
N LEU A 62 0.39 -4.33 9.64
CA LEU A 62 1.31 -4.98 8.72
C LEU A 62 2.76 -4.89 9.24
N MET A 63 3.19 -3.71 9.67
CA MET A 63 4.52 -3.49 10.26
C MET A 63 4.70 -4.31 11.54
N GLN A 64 3.72 -4.28 12.45
CA GLN A 64 3.76 -5.07 13.68
C GLN A 64 3.82 -6.59 13.41
N THR A 65 3.09 -7.07 12.40
CA THR A 65 3.01 -8.50 12.08
C THR A 65 4.26 -9.01 11.36
N SER A 66 4.87 -8.17 10.51
CA SER A 66 6.09 -8.49 9.77
C SER A 66 7.37 -8.22 10.57
N GLY A 67 7.31 -7.35 11.58
CA GLY A 67 8.48 -6.87 12.31
C GLY A 67 9.36 -5.93 11.48
N ARG A 68 8.83 -5.35 10.41
CA ARG A 68 9.52 -4.41 9.54
C ARG A 68 8.77 -3.09 9.46
N GLU A 69 9.52 -2.00 9.52
CA GLU A 69 9.01 -0.64 9.36
C GLU A 69 9.10 -0.21 7.89
N PHE A 70 8.05 0.44 7.39
CA PHE A 70 7.97 1.04 6.05
C PHE A 70 7.09 2.31 6.07
N GLU A 71 7.19 3.10 7.15
CA GLU A 71 6.38 4.31 7.36
C GLU A 71 6.57 5.37 6.27
N ASP A 72 7.68 5.32 5.55
CA ASP A 72 8.06 6.18 4.42
C ASP A 72 7.46 5.74 3.09
N PHE A 73 6.85 4.56 3.01
CA PHE A 73 6.27 4.01 1.79
C PHE A 73 4.76 4.19 1.76
N TYR A 74 4.25 5.07 0.90
CA TYR A 74 2.82 5.39 0.86
C TYR A 74 2.08 4.67 -0.28
N ILE A 75 0.77 4.51 -0.10
CA ILE A 75 -0.13 3.84 -1.04
C ILE A 75 -1.08 4.87 -1.62
N LEU A 76 -1.19 4.96 -2.94
CA LEU A 76 -2.12 5.85 -3.62
C LEU A 76 -3.27 5.05 -4.22
N SER A 77 -4.50 5.56 -4.11
CA SER A 77 -5.56 5.12 -5.00
C SER A 77 -5.25 5.58 -6.44
N ARG A 78 -5.82 4.88 -7.42
CA ARG A 78 -5.72 5.27 -8.83
C ARG A 78 -6.17 6.71 -9.06
N PHE A 79 -7.22 7.17 -8.39
CA PHE A 79 -7.75 8.52 -8.57
C PHE A 79 -6.81 9.58 -8.02
N GLU A 80 -6.19 9.32 -6.86
CA GLU A 80 -5.17 10.21 -6.29
C GLU A 80 -3.94 10.30 -7.20
N PHE A 81 -3.50 9.17 -7.73
CA PHE A 81 -2.38 9.14 -8.68
C PHE A 81 -2.69 9.94 -9.96
N LEU A 82 -3.89 9.79 -10.52
CA LEU A 82 -4.32 10.59 -11.67
C LEU A 82 -4.41 12.08 -11.34
N ALA A 83 -4.96 12.45 -10.18
CA ALA A 83 -5.00 13.84 -9.74
C ALA A 83 -3.59 14.44 -9.62
N LEU A 84 -2.63 13.69 -9.06
CA LEU A 84 -1.24 14.12 -8.95
C LEU A 84 -0.56 14.32 -10.31
N ILE A 85 -0.86 13.47 -11.30
CA ILE A 85 -0.36 13.66 -12.69
C ILE A 85 -0.86 14.99 -13.27
N GLU A 86 -2.08 15.38 -12.96
CA GLU A 86 -2.68 16.66 -13.38
C GLU A 86 -2.24 17.86 -12.52
N GLY A 87 -1.33 17.64 -11.55
CA GLY A 87 -0.86 18.68 -10.62
C GLY A 87 -1.87 19.06 -9.52
N ILE A 88 -2.90 18.23 -9.32
CA ILE A 88 -3.97 18.44 -8.33
C ILE A 88 -3.64 17.63 -7.06
N GLN A 89 -3.52 18.32 -5.92
CA GLN A 89 -3.42 17.66 -4.62
C GLN A 89 -4.81 17.28 -4.12
N ALA A 90 -5.19 16.01 -4.28
CA ALA A 90 -6.45 15.50 -3.78
C ALA A 90 -6.55 15.67 -2.24
N PRO A 91 -7.64 16.22 -1.69
CA PRO A 91 -7.80 16.37 -0.24
C PRO A 91 -7.70 15.05 0.54
N SER A 92 -8.01 13.93 -0.10
CA SER A 92 -7.95 12.58 0.47
C SER A 92 -6.53 12.16 0.87
N LEU A 93 -5.49 12.72 0.25
CA LEU A 93 -4.08 12.44 0.60
C LEU A 93 -3.77 12.75 2.07
N LYS A 94 -4.51 13.68 2.70
CA LYS A 94 -4.35 14.01 4.12
C LYS A 94 -4.89 12.95 5.07
N ASN A 95 -5.71 12.03 4.57
CA ASN A 95 -6.36 10.98 5.36
C ASN A 95 -5.56 9.68 5.39
N HIS A 96 -4.45 9.61 4.65
CA HIS A 96 -3.63 8.41 4.58
C HIS A 96 -2.97 8.13 5.92
N THR A 97 -2.85 6.85 6.25
CA THR A 97 -2.10 6.42 7.44
C THR A 97 -0.60 6.59 7.21
N LEU A 98 -0.14 6.34 5.98
CA LEU A 98 1.23 6.55 5.54
C LEU A 98 1.34 7.94 4.92
N LYS A 99 2.26 8.76 5.40
CA LYS A 99 2.33 10.17 4.97
C LYS A 99 2.88 10.26 3.55
N VAL A 100 2.06 10.79 2.64
CA VAL A 100 2.49 11.10 1.28
C VAL A 100 3.46 12.28 1.30
N SER A 101 4.71 12.05 0.88
CA SER A 101 5.80 13.03 0.90
C SER A 101 6.19 13.55 -0.49
N LEU A 102 5.37 13.33 -1.52
CA LEU A 102 5.58 13.86 -2.87
C LEU A 102 5.53 15.40 -2.86
N ILE A 103 6.70 16.01 -2.77
CA ILE A 103 6.96 17.44 -2.98
C ILE A 103 8.12 17.54 -3.95
#